data_AF-A0A1Z4IA52-F1
#
_entry.id   AF-A0A1Z4IA52-F1
#
_cell.length_a   1.000
_cell.length_b   1.000
_cell.length_c   1.000
_cell.angle_alpha   90.00
_cell.angle_beta   90.00
_cell.angle_gamma   90.00
#
_symmetry.space_group_name_H-M   'P 1'
#
loop_
_entity.id
_entity.type
_entity.pdbx_description
1 polymer ?
#
loop_
_entity_poly.entity_id
_entity_poly.type
_entity_poly.pdbx_seq_one_letter_code
_entity_poly.pdbx_strand_id
1 'polypeptide(L)'
;MESEKNQTEKQLDYPALLAAAKEALKLEYQRSAALISQLEAIKIELQQVQVENKILRESSYEDVVKHFETRLQEAEARSLKSEVRQNFLEVNGCRDDESFNTLWESIKNKIQIQDSEVRIVSQNGTPKFTLNGKLMTLRDFLQSLKQDPNSSKFFLN
;
A
#
# COMPACT_ATOMS: atom_id res chain seq x y z
N MET A 1 -60.52 25.89 -81.40
CA MET A 1 -59.17 25.80 -81.97
C MET A 1 -58.41 26.96 -81.37
N GLU A 2 -57.37 26.82 -80.55
CA GLU A 2 -56.39 25.75 -80.38
C GLU A 2 -55.93 25.65 -78.92
N SER A 3 -55.35 24.51 -78.63
CA SER A 3 -54.92 23.97 -77.35
C SER A 3 -53.87 24.82 -76.63
N GLU A 4 -54.11 25.05 -75.33
CA GLU A 4 -53.06 25.02 -74.33
C GLU A 4 -52.21 23.76 -74.52
N LYS A 5 -50.89 23.90 -74.70
CA LYS A 5 -49.86 22.99 -74.19
C LYS A 5 -48.49 23.39 -74.72
N ASN A 6 -47.61 23.77 -73.79
CA ASN A 6 -46.35 23.08 -73.53
C ASN A 6 -45.52 23.96 -72.58
N GLN A 7 -45.90 23.94 -71.30
CA GLN A 7 -44.91 24.18 -70.26
C GLN A 7 -43.89 23.05 -70.37
N THR A 8 -42.70 23.39 -70.86
CA THR A 8 -41.57 22.47 -70.99
C THR A 8 -41.24 21.93 -69.61
N GLU A 9 -41.54 20.64 -69.38
CA GLU A 9 -41.08 19.91 -68.21
C GLU A 9 -39.56 20.11 -68.08
N LYS A 10 -39.10 20.59 -66.92
CA LYS A 10 -37.68 20.57 -66.57
C LYS A 10 -37.22 19.12 -66.63
N GLN A 11 -36.54 18.73 -67.71
CA GLN A 11 -35.87 17.44 -67.77
C GLN A 11 -34.88 17.36 -66.61
N LEU A 12 -35.10 16.40 -65.71
CA LEU A 12 -34.17 16.09 -64.65
C LEU A 12 -32.85 15.65 -65.28
N ASP A 13 -31.77 16.38 -65.01
CA ASP A 13 -30.41 16.00 -65.45
C ASP A 13 -29.88 14.90 -64.52
N TYR A 14 -30.27 13.66 -64.82
CA TYR A 14 -29.87 12.47 -64.08
C TYR A 14 -28.35 12.31 -63.95
N PRO A 15 -27.52 12.57 -64.99
CA PRO A 15 -26.07 12.61 -64.86
C PRO A 15 -25.56 13.60 -63.79
N ALA A 16 -26.08 14.82 -63.75
CA ALA A 16 -25.68 15.81 -62.76
C ALA A 16 -26.08 15.39 -61.33
N LEU A 17 -27.29 14.84 -61.17
CA LEU A 17 -27.76 14.31 -59.88
C LEU A 17 -26.92 13.11 -59.40
N LEU A 18 -26.53 12.21 -60.31
CA LEU A 18 -25.68 11.08 -59.99
C LEU A 18 -24.26 11.53 -59.59
N ALA A 19 -23.71 12.55 -60.24
CA ALA A 19 -22.42 13.13 -59.87
C ALA A 19 -22.46 13.76 -58.47
N ALA A 20 -23.49 14.56 -58.17
CA ALA A 20 -23.68 15.18 -56.87
C ALA A 20 -23.87 14.13 -55.75
N ALA A 21 -24.62 13.05 -56.01
CA ALA A 21 -24.82 11.96 -55.05
C ALA A 21 -23.50 11.21 -54.75
N LYS A 22 -22.65 10.99 -55.76
CA LYS A 22 -21.33 10.36 -55.57
C LYS A 22 -20.39 11.24 -54.74
N GLU A 23 -20.42 12.54 -54.97
CA GLU A 23 -19.59 13.49 -54.22
C GLU A 23 -20.05 13.61 -52.76
N ALA A 24 -21.36 13.66 -52.52
CA ALA A 24 -21.94 13.61 -51.18
C ALA A 24 -21.58 12.31 -50.45
N LEU A 25 -21.68 11.16 -51.10
CA LEU A 25 -21.29 9.87 -50.52
C LEU A 25 -19.80 9.83 -50.15
N LYS A 26 -18.93 10.37 -51.00
CA LYS A 26 -17.50 10.47 -50.74
C LYS A 26 -17.21 11.36 -49.51
N LEU A 27 -17.91 12.48 -49.39
CA LEU A 27 -17.78 13.39 -48.26
C LEU A 27 -18.22 12.71 -46.94
N GLU A 28 -19.36 12.03 -46.95
CA GLU A 28 -19.84 11.28 -45.78
C GLU A 28 -18.91 10.14 -45.39
N TYR A 29 -18.33 9.44 -46.37
CA TYR A 29 -17.31 8.42 -46.11
C TYR A 29 -16.07 9.01 -45.42
N GLN A 30 -15.58 10.16 -45.88
CA GLN A 30 -14.45 10.85 -45.27
C GLN A 30 -14.76 11.31 -43.84
N ARG A 31 -15.97 11.83 -43.60
CA ARG A 31 -16.44 12.20 -42.25
C ARG A 31 -16.50 10.98 -41.33
N SER A 32 -17.02 9.87 -41.81
CA SER A 32 -17.08 8.61 -41.05
C SER A 32 -15.68 8.10 -40.69
N ALA A 33 -14.74 8.12 -41.64
CA ALA A 33 -13.36 7.72 -41.37
C ALA A 33 -12.68 8.62 -40.31
N ALA A 34 -12.92 9.93 -40.36
CA ALA A 34 -12.42 10.86 -39.34
C ALA A 34 -13.02 10.59 -37.95
N LEU A 35 -14.32 10.31 -37.88
CA LEU A 35 -14.99 9.94 -36.63
C LEU A 35 -14.45 8.64 -36.04
N ILE A 36 -14.19 7.63 -36.87
CA ILE A 36 -13.57 6.37 -36.43
C ILE A 36 -12.20 6.63 -35.80
N SER A 37 -11.37 7.44 -36.46
CA SER A 37 -10.04 7.80 -35.94
C SER A 37 -10.12 8.57 -34.61
N GLN A 38 -11.06 9.50 -34.47
CA GLN A 38 -11.30 10.20 -33.21
C GLN A 38 -11.76 9.24 -32.10
N LEU A 39 -12.60 8.27 -32.43
CA LEU A 39 -13.11 7.29 -31.48
C LEU A 39 -12.00 6.34 -31.00
N GLU A 40 -11.08 5.96 -31.89
CA GLU A 40 -9.88 5.20 -31.53
C GLU A 40 -8.96 6.01 -30.59
N ALA A 41 -8.76 7.30 -30.85
CA ALA A 41 -7.97 8.17 -29.98
C ALA A 41 -8.59 8.27 -28.57
N ILE A 42 -9.89 8.52 -28.48
CA ILE A 42 -10.64 8.57 -27.20
C ILE A 42 -10.52 7.24 -26.45
N LYS A 43 -10.58 6.12 -27.16
CA LYS A 43 -10.46 4.78 -26.54
C LYS A 43 -9.07 4.58 -25.92
N ILE A 44 -8.02 5.05 -26.58
CA ILE A 44 -6.65 5.00 -26.06
C ILE A 44 -6.52 5.88 -24.81
N GLU A 45 -7.01 7.12 -24.86
CA GLU A 45 -7.00 8.03 -23.70
C GLU A 45 -7.76 7.44 -22.51
N LEU A 46 -8.93 6.84 -22.75
CA LEU A 46 -9.71 6.19 -21.69
C LEU A 46 -8.94 5.04 -21.04
N GLN A 47 -8.26 4.22 -21.84
CA GLN A 47 -7.42 3.13 -21.31
C GLN A 47 -6.28 3.68 -20.45
N GLN A 48 -5.64 4.77 -20.90
CA GLN A 48 -4.59 5.43 -20.12
C GLN A 48 -5.11 5.95 -18.78
N VAL A 49 -6.22 6.68 -18.77
CA VAL A 49 -6.85 7.21 -17.54
C VAL A 49 -7.28 6.08 -16.58
N GLN A 50 -7.73 4.94 -17.11
CA GLN A 50 -8.07 3.76 -16.30
C GLN A 50 -6.83 3.16 -15.62
N VAL A 51 -5.71 3.06 -16.34
CA VAL A 51 -4.43 2.58 -15.79
C VAL A 51 -3.92 3.54 -14.72
N GLU A 52 -3.92 4.86 -14.99
CA GLU A 52 -3.49 5.88 -14.03
C GLU A 52 -4.35 5.86 -12.76
N ASN A 53 -5.68 5.74 -12.90
CA ASN A 53 -6.58 5.60 -11.75
C ASN A 53 -6.28 4.36 -10.91
N LYS A 54 -5.96 3.24 -11.55
CA LYS A 54 -5.60 2.00 -10.85
C LYS A 54 -4.33 2.20 -10.02
N ILE A 55 -3.28 2.78 -10.63
CA ILE A 55 -2.01 3.06 -9.97
C ILE A 55 -2.20 4.02 -8.79
N LEU A 56 -2.98 5.08 -8.96
CA LEU A 56 -3.28 6.04 -7.89
C LEU A 56 -4.01 5.39 -6.72
N ARG A 57 -4.99 4.51 -7.00
CA ARG A 57 -5.67 3.76 -5.94
C ARG A 57 -4.69 2.86 -5.20
N GLU A 58 -3.93 2.04 -5.91
CA GLU A 58 -2.97 1.10 -5.31
C GLU A 58 -1.90 1.81 -4.47
N SER A 59 -1.31 2.88 -4.99
CA SER A 59 -0.30 3.68 -4.26
C SER A 59 -0.87 4.38 -3.02
N SER A 60 -2.06 4.98 -3.11
CA SER A 60 -2.68 5.64 -1.96
C SER A 60 -3.02 4.67 -0.82
N TYR A 61 -3.45 3.45 -1.14
CA TYR A 61 -3.71 2.43 -0.13
C TYR A 61 -2.41 1.89 0.46
N GLU A 62 -1.36 1.70 -0.34
CA GLU A 62 -0.06 1.23 0.16
C GLU A 62 0.54 2.20 1.18
N ASP A 63 0.51 3.50 0.91
CA ASP A 63 1.04 4.51 1.83
C ASP A 63 0.24 4.57 3.15
N VAL A 64 -1.09 4.45 3.06
CA VAL A 64 -1.96 4.41 4.24
C VAL A 64 -1.71 3.15 5.07
N VAL A 65 -1.60 1.99 4.42
CA VAL A 65 -1.29 0.72 5.08
C VAL A 65 0.07 0.78 5.76
N LYS A 66 1.12 1.26 5.07
CA LYS A 66 2.45 1.45 5.67
C LYS A 66 2.43 2.37 6.88
N HIS A 67 1.67 3.46 6.82
CA HIS A 67 1.52 4.38 7.95
C HIS A 67 0.87 3.69 9.16
N PHE A 68 -0.19 2.91 8.94
CA PHE A 68 -0.84 2.15 10.01
C PHE A 68 0.05 1.03 10.55
N GLU A 69 0.75 0.29 9.69
CA GLU A 69 1.72 -0.74 10.09
C GLU A 69 2.85 -0.14 10.93
N THR A 70 3.39 1.02 10.53
CA THR A 70 4.41 1.74 11.30
C THR A 70 3.88 2.15 12.68
N ARG A 71 2.67 2.73 12.73
CA ARG A 71 2.04 3.11 14.00
C ARG A 71 1.74 1.91 14.89
N LEU A 72 1.32 0.79 14.30
CA LEU A 72 1.06 -0.45 15.02
C LEU A 72 2.36 -1.00 15.62
N GLN A 73 3.43 -1.07 14.83
CA GLN A 73 4.75 -1.49 15.30
C GLN A 73 5.29 -0.57 16.41
N GLU A 74 5.12 0.75 16.29
CA GLU A 74 5.48 1.69 17.35
C GLU A 74 4.66 1.47 18.63
N ALA A 75 3.35 1.24 18.49
CA ALA A 75 2.47 0.99 19.63
C ALA A 75 2.82 -0.34 20.33
N GLU A 76 3.07 -1.40 19.57
CA GLU A 76 3.52 -2.70 20.07
C GLU A 76 4.88 -2.58 20.77
N ALA A 77 5.85 -1.85 20.19
CA ALA A 77 7.14 -1.61 20.81
C ALA A 77 7.03 -0.83 22.13
N ARG A 78 6.14 0.18 22.19
CA ARG A 78 5.86 0.93 23.43
C ARG A 78 5.17 0.06 24.49
N SER A 79 4.22 -0.77 24.08
CA SER A 79 3.55 -1.72 24.97
C SER A 79 4.56 -2.70 25.56
N LEU A 80 5.39 -3.33 24.71
CA LEU A 80 6.43 -4.25 25.13
C LEU A 80 7.44 -3.59 26.07
N LYS A 81 7.90 -2.37 25.75
CA LYS A 81 8.81 -1.62 26.62
C LYS A 81 8.20 -1.36 27.99
N SER A 82 6.91 -1.04 28.05
CA SER A 82 6.19 -0.78 29.30
C SER A 82 6.00 -2.04 30.14
N GLU A 83 5.63 -3.16 29.50
CA GLU A 83 5.48 -4.45 30.16
C GLU A 83 6.81 -4.98 30.70
N VAL A 84 7.88 -4.88 29.91
CA VAL A 84 9.23 -5.24 30.37
C VAL A 84 9.66 -4.33 31.52
N ARG A 85 9.43 -3.02 31.43
CA ARG A 85 9.71 -2.07 32.53
C ARG A 85 9.01 -2.45 33.83
N GLN A 86 7.72 -2.80 33.76
CA GLN A 86 6.96 -3.22 34.92
C GLN A 86 7.58 -4.48 35.56
N ASN A 87 7.94 -5.47 34.75
CA ASN A 87 8.62 -6.67 35.22
C ASN A 87 10.00 -6.38 35.83
N PHE A 88 10.74 -5.39 35.32
CA PHE A 88 12.00 -4.93 35.93
C PHE A 88 11.76 -4.34 37.33
N LEU A 89 10.76 -3.49 37.50
CA LEU A 89 10.41 -2.92 38.81
C LEU A 89 10.03 -4.02 39.81
N GLU A 90 9.27 -5.02 39.38
CA GLU A 90 8.84 -6.15 40.22
C GLU A 90 9.99 -7.05 40.70
N VAL A 91 11.11 -7.10 39.97
CA VAL A 91 12.33 -7.84 40.37
C VAL A 91 13.37 -6.96 41.08
N ASN A 92 12.98 -5.79 41.60
CA ASN A 92 13.87 -4.77 42.20
C ASN A 92 14.97 -4.31 41.21
N GLY A 93 14.60 -4.10 39.96
CA GLY A 93 15.50 -3.80 38.86
C GLY A 93 15.51 -2.35 38.39
N CYS A 94 16.65 -1.98 37.80
CA CYS A 94 17.08 -0.68 37.29
C CYS A 94 17.19 0.47 38.30
N ARG A 95 18.37 1.11 38.33
CA ARG A 95 18.69 2.23 39.23
C ARG A 95 17.88 3.50 38.94
N ASP A 96 17.61 3.75 37.67
CA ASP A 96 16.91 4.91 37.13
C ASP A 96 16.40 4.62 35.70
N ASP A 97 15.57 5.54 35.19
CA ASP A 97 14.96 5.45 33.86
C ASP A 97 16.00 5.44 32.73
N GLU A 98 17.15 6.09 32.91
CA GLU A 98 18.21 6.19 31.92
C GLU A 98 18.97 4.87 31.78
N SER A 99 19.25 4.22 32.91
CA SER A 99 19.81 2.87 33.00
C SER A 99 18.89 1.85 32.34
N PHE A 100 17.57 1.96 32.59
CA PHE A 100 16.58 1.11 31.91
C PHE A 100 16.56 1.33 30.41
N ASN A 101 16.55 2.59 29.94
CA ASN A 101 16.56 2.90 28.51
C ASN A 101 17.81 2.36 27.82
N THR A 102 18.97 2.47 28.45
CA THR A 102 20.24 1.94 27.93
C THR A 102 20.22 0.41 27.85
N LEU A 103 19.72 -0.25 28.90
CA LEU A 103 19.60 -1.70 28.91
C LEU A 103 18.56 -2.19 27.89
N TRP A 104 17.41 -1.52 27.79
CA TRP A 104 16.35 -1.77 26.82
C TRP A 104 16.89 -1.80 25.38
N GLU A 105 17.68 -0.81 24.99
CA GLU A 105 18.28 -0.77 23.64
C GLU A 105 19.17 -1.98 23.35
N SER A 106 19.80 -2.56 24.36
CA SER A 106 20.65 -3.75 24.22
C SER A 106 19.90 -5.09 24.20
N ILE A 107 18.68 -5.13 24.76
CA ILE A 107 17.90 -6.38 24.93
C ILE A 107 16.62 -6.43 24.09
N LYS A 108 16.10 -5.32 23.57
CA LYS A 108 14.81 -5.25 22.86
C LYS A 108 14.70 -6.25 21.70
N ASN A 109 15.79 -6.50 20.97
CA ASN A 109 15.83 -7.47 19.87
C ASN A 109 15.79 -8.94 20.32
N LYS A 110 15.89 -9.18 21.62
CA LYS A 110 15.81 -10.51 22.23
C LYS A 110 14.43 -10.76 22.85
N ILE A 111 13.51 -9.80 22.82
CA ILE A 111 12.19 -9.89 23.46
C ILE A 111 11.10 -9.71 22.39
N GLN A 112 10.09 -10.58 22.38
CA GLN A 112 8.94 -10.52 21.49
C GLN A 112 7.65 -10.86 22.26
N ILE A 113 6.51 -10.34 21.81
CA ILE A 113 5.20 -10.76 22.31
C ILE A 113 4.65 -11.82 21.37
N GLN A 114 4.29 -12.99 21.91
CA GLN A 114 3.63 -14.07 21.17
C GLN A 114 2.45 -14.57 21.99
N ASP A 115 1.27 -14.68 21.38
CA ASP A 115 0.04 -15.15 22.04
C ASP A 115 -0.31 -14.38 23.34
N SER A 116 -0.03 -13.07 23.37
CA SER A 116 -0.19 -12.19 24.55
C SER A 116 0.78 -12.48 25.70
N GLU A 117 1.84 -13.25 25.48
CA GLU A 117 2.92 -13.50 26.44
C GLU A 117 4.25 -12.91 25.94
N VAL A 118 5.02 -12.29 26.84
CA VAL A 118 6.38 -11.84 26.53
C VAL A 118 7.35 -13.03 26.53
N ARG A 119 7.96 -13.29 25.38
CA ARG A 119 8.92 -14.38 25.12
C ARG A 119 10.27 -13.87 24.64
N ILE A 120 11.28 -14.74 24.68
CA ILE A 120 12.68 -14.40 24.33
C ILE A 120 13.10 -15.10 23.04
N VAL A 121 13.71 -14.34 22.12
CA VAL A 121 14.15 -14.81 20.80
C VAL A 121 15.64 -14.57 20.57
N SER A 122 16.28 -15.38 19.72
CA SER A 122 17.64 -15.09 19.24
C SER A 122 17.64 -14.09 18.10
N GLN A 123 18.82 -13.55 17.80
CA GLN A 123 19.05 -12.57 16.73
C GLN A 123 18.57 -13.01 15.34
N ASN A 124 18.37 -14.32 15.13
CA ASN A 124 17.86 -14.91 13.88
C ASN A 124 16.34 -15.18 13.90
N GLY A 125 15.60 -14.67 14.89
CA GLY A 125 14.15 -14.87 15.03
C GLY A 125 13.74 -16.28 15.47
N THR A 126 14.69 -17.19 15.67
CA THR A 126 14.40 -18.48 16.30
C THR A 126 14.13 -18.22 17.79
N PRO A 127 13.07 -18.76 18.38
CA PRO A 127 12.89 -18.65 19.82
C PRO A 127 14.07 -19.29 20.55
N LYS A 128 14.85 -18.49 21.29
CA LYS A 128 16.01 -18.99 22.03
C LYS A 128 15.52 -19.49 23.38
N PHE A 129 14.85 -20.63 23.32
CA PHE A 129 14.50 -21.34 24.52
C PHE A 129 15.77 -22.04 25.00
N THR A 130 16.44 -21.47 26.00
CA THR A 130 16.64 -22.13 27.30
C THR A 130 17.79 -21.53 28.10
N LEU A 131 17.61 -21.40 29.42
CA LEU A 131 18.72 -21.33 30.39
C LEU A 131 18.89 -22.76 30.92
N ASN A 132 20.05 -23.38 30.71
CA ASN A 132 20.32 -24.78 31.11
C ASN A 132 19.34 -25.82 30.53
N GLY A 133 18.80 -25.62 29.32
CA GLY A 133 17.86 -26.57 28.70
C GLY A 133 16.39 -26.45 29.16
N LYS A 134 16.03 -25.44 29.98
CA LYS A 134 14.63 -25.09 30.30
C LYS A 134 14.18 -23.76 29.67
N LEU A 135 12.99 -23.76 29.06
CA LEU A 135 12.35 -22.57 28.48
C LEU A 135 12.28 -21.47 29.54
N MET A 136 12.76 -20.27 29.20
CA MET A 136 12.99 -19.21 30.17
C MET A 136 11.86 -18.18 30.10
N THR A 137 11.27 -17.87 31.25
CA THR A 137 10.27 -16.79 31.36
C THR A 137 10.95 -15.43 31.28
N LEU A 138 10.19 -14.36 31.02
CA LEU A 138 10.74 -12.99 31.07
C LEU A 138 11.42 -12.72 32.42
N ARG A 139 10.80 -13.13 33.53
CA ARG A 139 11.34 -12.97 34.88
C ARG A 139 12.71 -13.63 35.05
N ASP A 140 12.85 -14.88 34.63
CA ASP A 140 14.11 -15.64 34.74
C ASP A 140 15.22 -15.00 33.89
N PHE A 141 14.86 -14.47 32.72
CA PHE A 141 15.80 -13.74 31.86
C PHE A 141 16.26 -12.43 32.47
N LEU A 142 15.34 -11.63 33.01
CA LEU A 142 15.69 -10.44 33.76
C LEU A 142 16.64 -10.77 34.92
N GLN A 143 16.42 -11.90 35.60
CA GLN A 143 17.28 -12.36 36.68
C GLN A 143 18.67 -12.80 36.19
N SER A 144 18.78 -13.40 35.00
CA SER A 144 20.07 -13.71 34.36
C SER A 144 20.85 -12.45 33.98
N LEU A 145 20.18 -11.37 33.57
CA LEU A 145 20.82 -10.08 33.29
C LEU A 145 21.44 -9.46 34.55
N LYS A 146 20.84 -9.69 35.73
CA LYS A 146 21.45 -9.25 37.00
C LYS A 146 22.78 -9.99 37.28
N GLN A 147 22.93 -11.21 36.76
CA GLN A 147 24.13 -12.04 36.95
C GLN A 147 25.19 -11.83 35.85
N ASP A 148 24.82 -11.26 34.70
CA ASP A 148 25.73 -10.97 33.61
C ASP A 148 26.59 -9.73 33.93
N PRO A 149 27.93 -9.84 33.94
CA PRO A 149 28.84 -8.72 34.23
C PRO A 149 28.61 -7.47 33.37
N ASN A 150 28.10 -7.63 32.14
CA ASN A 150 27.88 -6.52 31.23
C ASN A 150 26.60 -5.73 31.53
N SER A 151 25.58 -6.37 32.10
CA SER A 151 24.28 -5.77 32.38
C SER A 151 24.00 -5.56 33.87
N SER A 152 24.70 -6.24 34.77
CA SER A 152 24.57 -6.13 36.22
C SER A 152 24.70 -4.70 36.75
N LYS A 153 25.58 -3.89 36.15
CA LYS A 153 25.81 -2.47 36.49
C LYS A 153 24.58 -1.57 36.38
N PHE A 154 23.54 -2.01 35.65
CA PHE A 154 22.30 -1.25 35.49
C PHE A 154 21.28 -1.56 36.58
N PHE A 155 21.47 -2.63 37.37
CA PHE A 155 20.54 -3.05 38.43
C PHE A 155 20.90 -2.39 39.76
N LEU A 156 19.88 -2.24 40.63
CA LEU A 156 20.10 -1.94 42.03
C LEU A 156 20.72 -3.17 42.69
N ASN A 157 21.86 -2.98 43.38
CA ASN A 157 22.57 -4.04 44.10
C ASN A 157 21.61 -4.76 45.07
#